data_AF-A0A927UAQ7-F1
#
_entry.id   AF-A0A927UAQ7-F1
#
_cell.length_a   1.000
_cell.length_b   1.000
_cell.length_c   1.000
_cell.angle_alpha   90.00
_cell.angle_beta   90.00
_cell.angle_gamma   90.00
#
_symmetry.space_group_name_H-M   'P 1'
#
loop_
_entity.id
_entity.type
_entity.pdbx_description
1 polymer ?
#
loop_
_entity_poly.entity_id
_entity_poly.type
_entity_poly.pdbx_seq_one_letter_code
_entity_poly.pdbx_strand_id
1 'polypeptide(L)'
;MMSQTFLAVVGIIAGVFVLGWAIWMIYVGIKYKSNQNAEIKTIITKAKAVSSYVLWYMVIVWGLITAFIGEKTTLTISQVRLFVMLLLGIQCAIEVIAFFYYKDELKKKQC
;
A
#
# COMPACT_ATOMS: atom_id res chain seq x y z
N MET A 1 5.10 -26.95 -4.06
CA MET A 1 5.74 -26.02 -5.02
C MET A 1 4.70 -25.00 -5.44
N MET A 2 4.99 -23.71 -5.34
CA MET A 2 4.08 -22.65 -5.81
C MET A 2 4.13 -22.60 -7.34
N SER A 3 2.98 -22.67 -8.01
CA SER A 3 2.88 -22.71 -9.47
C SER A 3 3.38 -21.41 -10.11
N GLN A 4 4.12 -21.50 -11.24
CA GLN A 4 4.50 -20.35 -12.07
C GLN A 4 3.29 -19.49 -12.47
N THR A 5 2.13 -20.11 -12.68
CA THR A 5 0.88 -19.43 -13.01
C THR A 5 0.42 -18.55 -11.85
N PHE A 6 0.58 -19.00 -10.60
CA PHE A 6 0.22 -18.22 -9.42
C PHE A 6 1.12 -16.99 -9.27
N LEU A 7 2.43 -17.15 -9.50
CA LEU A 7 3.40 -16.05 -9.51
C LEU A 7 3.05 -14.97 -10.54
N ALA A 8 2.67 -15.39 -11.75
CA ALA A 8 2.28 -14.47 -12.81
C ALA A 8 0.99 -13.70 -12.47
N VAL A 9 -0.01 -14.38 -11.91
CA VAL A 9 -1.29 -13.77 -11.50
C VAL A 9 -1.06 -12.71 -10.41
N VAL A 10 -0.29 -13.02 -9.37
CA VAL A 10 0.01 -12.05 -8.30
C VAL A 10 0.80 -10.85 -8.83
N GLY A 11 1.75 -11.08 -9.74
CA GLY A 11 2.50 -10.01 -10.40
C GLY A 11 1.62 -9.07 -11.21
N ILE A 12 0.66 -9.61 -11.97
CA ILE A 12 -0.31 -8.81 -12.75
C ILE A 12 -1.20 -7.99 -11.80
N ILE A 13 -1.74 -8.62 -10.75
CA ILE A 13 -2.60 -7.94 -9.78
C ILE A 13 -1.85 -6.79 -9.10
N ALA A 14 -0.62 -7.03 -8.62
CA ALA A 14 0.20 -5.98 -8.02
C ALA A 14 0.48 -4.84 -9.02
N GLY A 15 0.77 -5.18 -10.29
CA GLY A 15 0.95 -4.20 -11.35
C GLY A 15 -0.29 -3.31 -11.58
N VAL A 16 -1.49 -3.89 -11.60
CA VAL A 16 -2.75 -3.14 -11.72
C VAL A 16 -2.96 -2.20 -10.54
N PHE A 17 -2.66 -2.62 -9.32
CA PHE A 17 -2.76 -1.76 -8.13
C PHE A 17 -1.81 -0.56 -8.19
N VAL A 18 -0.56 -0.76 -8.64
CA VAL A 18 0.42 0.32 -8.79
C VAL A 18 -0.01 1.31 -9.88
N LEU A 19 -0.47 0.81 -11.03
CA LEU A 19 -0.96 1.67 -12.11
C LEU A 19 -2.19 2.46 -11.67
N GLY A 20 -3.14 1.82 -10.97
CA GLY A 20 -4.30 2.50 -10.41
C GLY A 20 -3.93 3.60 -9.42
N TRP A 21 -2.95 3.35 -8.55
CA TRP A 21 -2.41 4.35 -7.63
C TRP A 21 -1.73 5.51 -8.36
N ALA A 22 -0.95 5.24 -9.40
CA ALA A 22 -0.27 6.27 -10.19
C ALA A 22 -1.29 7.18 -10.91
N ILE A 23 -2.30 6.60 -11.54
CA ILE A 23 -3.40 7.34 -12.19
C ILE A 23 -4.14 8.20 -11.15
N TRP A 24 -4.41 7.64 -9.98
CA TRP A 24 -5.07 8.36 -8.90
C TRP A 24 -4.24 9.54 -8.36
N MET A 25 -2.93 9.37 -8.19
CA MET A 25 -2.02 10.45 -7.78
C MET A 25 -2.00 11.60 -8.80
N ILE A 26 -2.02 11.28 -10.10
CA ILE A 26 -2.12 12.28 -11.17
C ILE A 26 -3.47 13.00 -11.09
N TYR A 27 -4.57 12.26 -10.94
CA TYR A 27 -5.90 12.84 -10.79
C TYR A 27 -6.00 13.78 -9.58
N VAL A 28 -5.50 13.37 -8.42
CA VAL A 28 -5.47 14.21 -7.21
C VAL A 28 -4.59 15.43 -7.43
N GLY A 29 -3.43 15.28 -8.06
CA GLY A 29 -2.54 16.39 -8.40
C GLY A 29 -3.21 17.45 -9.27
N ILE A 30 -3.94 17.04 -10.31
CA ILE A 30 -4.65 17.93 -11.23
C ILE A 30 -5.90 18.55 -10.57
N LYS A 31 -6.78 17.71 -10.01
CA LYS A 31 -8.10 18.16 -9.51
C LYS A 31 -7.97 19.06 -8.29
N TYR A 32 -7.05 18.74 -7.40
CA TYR A 32 -6.94 19.43 -6.11
C TYR A 32 -5.79 20.43 -6.05
N LYS A 33 -5.02 20.57 -7.15
CA LYS A 33 -3.77 21.35 -7.18
C LYS A 33 -2.97 21.10 -5.91
N SER A 34 -2.61 19.84 -5.65
CA SER A 34 -2.08 19.40 -4.35
C SER A 34 -0.86 20.19 -3.85
N ASN A 35 -0.15 20.91 -4.72
CA ASN A 35 0.96 21.81 -4.38
C ASN A 35 0.54 23.24 -3.97
N GLN A 36 -0.69 23.65 -4.24
CA GLN A 36 -1.20 25.00 -3.92
C GLN A 36 -2.12 25.01 -2.70
N ASN A 37 -2.76 23.88 -2.36
CA ASN A 37 -3.69 23.82 -1.23
C ASN A 37 -3.06 23.05 -0.04
N ALA A 38 -2.68 23.79 1.00
CA ALA A 38 -1.97 23.26 2.17
C ALA A 38 -2.74 22.12 2.85
N GLU A 39 -4.07 22.21 2.92
CA GLU A 39 -4.92 21.20 3.55
C GLU A 39 -4.82 19.85 2.83
N ILE A 40 -4.84 19.86 1.49
CA ILE A 40 -4.78 18.64 0.69
C ILE A 40 -3.40 18.02 0.73
N LYS A 41 -2.36 18.86 0.80
CA LYS A 41 -1.00 18.39 1.05
C LYS A 41 -0.92 17.65 2.39
N THR A 42 -1.52 18.18 3.45
CA THR A 42 -1.58 17.51 4.76
C THR A 42 -2.35 16.19 4.71
N ILE A 43 -3.46 16.11 3.98
CA ILE A 43 -4.22 14.86 3.78
C ILE A 43 -3.35 13.80 3.11
N ILE A 44 -2.68 14.14 2.01
CA ILE A 44 -1.81 13.21 1.28
C ILE A 44 -0.67 12.75 2.18
N THR A 45 -0.05 13.66 2.93
CA THR A 45 1.02 13.31 3.88
C THR A 45 0.51 12.36 4.97
N LYS A 46 -0.68 12.59 5.52
CA LYS A 46 -1.29 11.67 6.50
C LYS A 46 -1.61 10.31 5.89
N ALA A 47 -2.16 10.28 4.68
CA ALA A 47 -2.46 9.04 3.97
C ALA A 47 -1.18 8.21 3.71
N LYS A 48 -0.09 8.87 3.29
CA LYS A 48 1.23 8.24 3.13
C LYS A 48 1.85 7.75 4.44
N ALA A 49 1.66 8.51 5.52
CA ALA A 49 2.12 8.09 6.84
C ALA A 49 1.37 6.82 7.29
N VAL A 50 0.04 6.78 7.15
CA VAL A 50 -0.78 5.62 7.49
C VAL A 50 -0.40 4.40 6.64
N SER A 51 -0.23 4.56 5.32
CA SER A 51 0.19 3.45 4.47
C SER A 51 1.58 2.90 4.88
N SER A 52 2.50 3.78 5.28
CA SER A 52 3.83 3.39 5.79
C SER A 52 3.77 2.67 7.14
N TYR A 53 2.91 3.11 8.07
CA TYR A 53 2.71 2.43 9.35
C TYR A 53 2.13 1.04 9.17
N VAL A 54 1.14 0.87 8.29
CA VAL A 54 0.58 -0.45 8.02
C VAL A 54 1.62 -1.35 7.34
N LEU A 55 2.47 -0.81 6.47
CA LEU A 55 3.56 -1.57 5.87
C LEU A 55 4.53 -2.10 6.93
N TRP A 56 4.98 -1.24 7.85
CA TRP A 56 5.85 -1.64 8.96
C TRP A 56 5.19 -2.69 9.85
N TYR A 57 3.90 -2.52 10.16
CA TYR A 57 3.14 -3.50 10.93
C TYR A 57 3.11 -4.86 10.22
N MET A 58 2.87 -4.89 8.90
CA MET A 58 2.87 -6.13 8.12
C MET A 58 4.25 -6.80 8.08
N VAL A 59 5.33 -6.03 7.98
CA VAL A 59 6.71 -6.57 8.04
C VAL A 59 7.00 -7.17 9.41
N ILE A 60 6.61 -6.51 10.50
CA ILE A 60 6.82 -7.00 11.87
C ILE A 60 5.99 -8.27 12.11
N VAL A 61 4.70 -8.27 11.76
CA VAL A 61 3.83 -9.44 11.92
C VAL A 61 4.36 -10.62 11.10
N TRP A 62 4.84 -10.38 9.89
CA TRP A 62 5.46 -11.42 9.07
C TRP A 62 6.77 -11.94 9.66
N GLY A 63 7.64 -11.05 10.15
CA GLY A 63 8.86 -11.43 10.87
C GLY A 63 8.58 -12.30 12.10
N LEU A 64 7.52 -11.98 12.85
CA LEU A 64 7.08 -12.79 13.99
C LEU A 64 6.54 -14.15 13.54
N ILE A 65 5.64 -14.19 12.55
CA ILE A 65 5.06 -15.45 12.04
C ILE A 65 6.17 -16.36 11.50
N THR A 66 7.13 -15.82 10.75
CA THR A 66 8.24 -16.60 10.20
C THR A 66 9.18 -17.13 11.29
N ALA A 67 9.38 -16.40 12.39
CA ALA A 67 10.13 -16.89 13.54
C ALA A 67 9.42 -18.04 14.28
N PHE A 68 8.08 -18.05 14.33
CA PHE A 68 7.30 -19.11 14.99
C PHE A 68 7.11 -20.38 14.14
N ILE A 69 7.21 -20.30 12.81
CA ILE A 69 6.97 -21.45 11.90
C ILE A 69 8.20 -22.40 11.81
N GLY A 70 9.35 -22.02 12.36
CA GLY A 70 10.50 -22.92 12.55
C GLY A 70 11.38 -23.15 11.31
N GLU A 71 12.62 -23.59 11.57
CA GLU A 71 13.79 -23.69 10.68
C GLU A 71 13.59 -24.43 9.33
N LYS A 72 12.48 -25.16 9.16
CA LYS A 72 12.21 -25.93 7.94
C LYS A 72 11.69 -25.09 6.78
N THR A 73 11.36 -23.82 7.02
CA THR A 73 10.92 -22.88 6.00
C THR A 73 12.06 -21.94 5.68
N THR A 74 13.12 -22.45 5.04
CA THR A 74 14.14 -21.59 4.44
C THR A 74 13.44 -20.73 3.40
N LEU A 75 13.19 -19.47 3.77
CA LEU A 75 12.53 -18.49 2.92
C LEU A 75 13.37 -18.31 1.67
N THR A 76 12.90 -18.88 0.57
CA THR A 76 13.55 -18.71 -0.72
C THR A 76 13.40 -17.26 -1.17
N ILE A 77 14.43 -16.72 -1.83
CA ILE A 77 14.45 -15.34 -2.38
C ILE A 77 13.18 -15.06 -3.22
N SER A 78 12.64 -16.09 -3.89
CA SER A 78 11.41 -16.00 -4.68
C SER A 78 10.16 -15.72 -3.84
N GLN A 79 10.04 -16.31 -2.64
CA GLN A 79 8.93 -16.04 -1.71
C GLN A 79 9.02 -14.64 -1.12
N VAL A 80 10.23 -14.16 -0.82
CA VAL A 80 10.47 -12.79 -0.36
C VAL A 80 10.06 -11.78 -1.43
N ARG A 81 10.43 -12.02 -2.70
CA ARG A 81 10.03 -11.16 -3.83
C ARG A 81 8.51 -11.06 -3.96
N LEU A 82 7.80 -12.18 -3.85
CA LEU A 82 6.34 -12.23 -3.86
C LEU A 82 5.74 -11.40 -2.72
N PHE A 83 6.29 -11.56 -1.53
CA PHE A 83 5.82 -10.87 -0.33
C PHE A 83 5.98 -9.35 -0.48
N VAL A 84 7.13 -8.89 -1.00
CA VAL A 84 7.36 -7.47 -1.28
C VAL A 84 6.37 -6.92 -2.31
N MET A 85 6.09 -7.65 -3.40
CA MET A 85 5.09 -7.21 -4.39
C MET A 85 3.69 -7.09 -3.79
N LEU A 86 3.31 -8.05 -2.94
CA LEU A 86 2.00 -8.08 -2.29
C LEU A 86 1.86 -6.96 -1.26
N LEU A 87 2.90 -6.70 -0.46
CA LEU A 87 2.98 -5.56 0.46
C LEU A 87 2.82 -4.23 -0.29
N LEU A 88 3.50 -4.08 -1.42
CA LEU A 88 3.47 -2.86 -2.21
C LEU A 88 2.06 -2.61 -2.80
N GLY A 89 1.40 -3.66 -3.30
CA GLY A 89 0.00 -3.55 -3.76
C GLY A 89 -0.96 -3.15 -2.63
N ILE A 90 -0.81 -3.75 -1.45
CA ILE A 90 -1.63 -3.39 -0.27
C ILE A 90 -1.35 -1.95 0.17
N GLN A 91 -0.09 -1.51 0.18
CA GLN A 91 0.30 -0.14 0.53
C GLN A 91 -0.41 0.88 -0.36
N CYS A 92 -0.44 0.63 -1.68
CA CYS A 92 -1.13 1.46 -2.65
C CYS A 92 -2.63 1.56 -2.35
N ALA A 93 -3.29 0.43 -2.03
CA ALA A 93 -4.72 0.42 -1.70
C ALA A 93 -5.03 1.18 -0.40
N ILE A 94 -4.22 0.97 0.65
CA ILE A 94 -4.39 1.64 1.94
C ILE A 94 -4.20 3.15 1.82
N GLU A 95 -3.24 3.62 1.02
CA GLU A 95 -3.03 5.05 0.79
C GLU A 95 -4.25 5.72 0.15
N VAL A 96 -4.87 5.06 -0.83
CA VAL A 96 -6.10 5.54 -1.47
C VAL A 96 -7.24 5.61 -0.46
N ILE A 97 -7.45 4.54 0.32
CA ILE A 97 -8.52 4.47 1.34
C ILE A 97 -8.30 5.53 2.42
N ALA A 98 -7.08 5.68 2.93
CA ALA A 98 -6.73 6.65 3.96
C ALA A 98 -6.95 8.09 3.47
N PHE A 99 -6.65 8.39 2.21
CA PHE A 99 -6.93 9.70 1.63
C PHE A 99 -8.43 10.00 1.59
N PHE A 100 -9.28 9.04 1.16
CA PHE A 100 -10.73 9.23 1.17
C PHE A 100 -11.26 9.42 2.59
N TYR A 101 -10.77 8.64 3.56
CA TYR A 101 -11.14 8.77 4.96
C TYR A 101 -10.83 10.17 5.53
N TYR A 102 -9.59 10.65 5.37
CA TYR A 102 -9.20 11.97 5.88
C TYR A 102 -9.86 13.13 5.12
N LYS A 103 -10.17 12.94 3.84
CA LYS A 103 -10.94 13.91 3.06
C LYS A 103 -12.37 14.03 3.58
N ASP A 104 -13.02 12.92 3.92
CA ASP A 104 -14.38 12.93 4.48
C ASP A 104 -14.40 13.43 5.93
N GLU A 105 -13.37 13.13 6.75
CA GLU A 105 -13.22 13.75 8.08
C GLU A 105 -13.10 15.27 8.02
N LEU A 106 -12.35 15.82 7.06
CA LEU A 106 -12.23 17.27 6.90
C LEU A 106 -13.55 17.90 6.48
N LYS A 107 -14.31 17.26 5.58
CA LYS A 107 -15.67 17.68 5.26
C LYS A 107 -16.59 17.68 6.49
N LYS A 108 -16.47 16.68 7.37
CA LYS A 108 -17.27 16.59 8.60
C LYS A 108 -16.89 17.63 9.66
N LYS A 109 -15.64 18.11 9.68
CA LYS A 109 -15.18 19.14 10.63
C LYS A 109 -15.51 20.58 10.19
N GLN A 110 -15.89 20.79 8.92
CA GLN A 110 -16.26 22.09 8.37
C GLN A 110 -17.77 22.35 8.32
N CYS A 111 -18.61 21.34 8.58
CA CYS A 111 -20.04 21.49 8.87
C CYS A 111 -20.27 21.54 10.38
#